data_AF-A0A6V7UBC0-F1
#
_entry.id   AF-A0A6V7UBC0-F1
#
_cell.length_a   1.000
_cell.length_b   1.000
_cell.length_c   1.000
_cell.angle_alpha   90.00
_cell.angle_beta   90.00
_cell.angle_gamma   90.00
#
_symmetry.space_group_name_H-M   'P 1'
#
loop_
_entity.id
_entity.type
_entity.pdbx_description
1 polymer ?
#
loop_
_entity_poly.entity_id
_entity_poly.type
_entity_poly.pdbx_seq_one_letter_code
_entity_poly.pdbx_strand_id
1 'polypeptide(L)'
;MGILALTCFIAIVYPLVEANITSHVLCTTKGVIVTSPSNIQKTEICCMGSCWVRAATNRFFFELPMEILVNDYTCTGHFWYNSENSTEIEQRCSAVDECLLIECTFCWDLITNPTCRPRTAMIIIGLSIAFVLSLLGFVWTLLRRMTKGAKLVCQLLAWITAGPALVFNWFNNRRQPVASRSQSTANLRTGIRTVKRKVTSVQTGFRRFRDQRMRRFDWLLAIVALTLLLTDKCDGSETVSIVTKSESCLRSAHGLVCTIRSATTLTLLPAGQTSNLLLKDEHGLALGVLSTTFHAIRMECLQKSEAWLRSYEMKVSSIKRCPTAGSCRGNYCSEVQTDSLIPELKEVNGFPGKSFCVDSSSFWQNQCGLPASACLYYRWYARTTSRPPFEVVSCPAWDVTFPVDLRLELTGGKSWNTELILRPGMTSNWGNISITPLSVSLPPMPTLSQRFITNGRATALIQHIPTNLHCVDEDAARKFNCSLDIDTCKDCKPNHEEGSVSCHCQDVDVEGILENPMARLPITVAKVYVYNEGPAIYAEHSYSPVQLHVQMKDLQLILEFRDSKCW
;
A
#
# COMPACT_ATOMS: atom_id res chain seq x y z
N MET A 1 70.28 -1.18 -33.37
CA MET A 1 70.21 -1.45 -34.82
C MET A 1 69.43 -2.74 -35.02
N GLY A 2 68.24 -2.65 -35.63
CA GLY A 2 67.41 -3.79 -36.01
C GLY A 2 66.28 -4.11 -35.02
N ILE A 3 65.05 -4.19 -35.55
CA ILE A 3 63.81 -4.69 -34.92
C ILE A 3 62.98 -3.66 -34.10
N LEU A 4 62.80 -2.43 -34.61
CA LEU A 4 61.73 -1.53 -34.12
C LEU A 4 60.99 -0.77 -35.25
N ALA A 5 61.17 -1.17 -36.50
CA ALA A 5 60.69 -0.43 -37.67
C ALA A 5 59.68 -1.20 -38.56
N LEU A 6 58.97 -2.19 -38.01
CA LEU A 6 58.01 -2.99 -38.80
C LEU A 6 56.59 -3.09 -38.21
N THR A 7 56.23 -2.25 -37.23
CA THR A 7 54.87 -2.17 -36.67
C THR A 7 54.18 -0.83 -36.88
N CYS A 8 54.79 0.10 -37.64
CA CYS A 8 54.26 1.46 -37.85
C CYS A 8 53.72 1.74 -39.27
N PHE A 9 53.54 0.74 -40.13
CA PHE A 9 53.14 0.99 -41.54
C PHE A 9 52.01 0.08 -42.06
N ILE A 10 51.09 -0.37 -41.20
CA ILE A 10 49.79 -0.96 -41.62
C ILE A 10 48.62 -0.30 -40.86
N ALA A 11 48.72 1.01 -40.61
CA ALA A 11 47.64 1.82 -40.02
C ALA A 11 47.24 2.99 -40.94
N ILE A 12 47.51 2.87 -42.24
CA ILE A 12 47.06 3.83 -43.25
C ILE A 12 46.41 3.00 -44.35
N VAL A 13 45.19 3.36 -44.71
CA VAL A 13 44.26 2.66 -45.62
C VAL A 13 43.44 1.54 -44.97
N TYR A 14 42.68 1.89 -43.92
CA TYR A 14 41.28 1.45 -43.89
C TYR A 14 40.44 2.66 -44.31
N PRO A 15 39.52 2.53 -45.28
CA PRO A 15 38.52 3.58 -45.45
C PRO A 15 37.74 3.66 -44.14
N LEU A 16 37.54 4.89 -43.65
CA LEU A 16 36.44 5.20 -42.75
C LEU A 16 35.16 4.80 -43.50
N VAL A 17 34.77 3.53 -43.35
CA VAL A 17 33.38 3.17 -43.50
C VAL A 17 32.72 3.87 -42.32
N GLU A 18 32.14 5.04 -42.59
CA GLU A 18 31.05 5.54 -41.77
C GLU A 18 30.02 4.41 -41.72
N ALA A 19 30.08 3.61 -40.66
CA ALA A 19 29.03 2.68 -40.36
C ALA A 19 27.79 3.56 -40.20
N ASN A 20 26.87 3.50 -41.16
CA ASN A 20 25.54 4.05 -41.00
C ASN A 20 24.94 3.38 -39.74
N ILE A 21 25.04 4.05 -38.60
CA ILE A 21 24.48 3.58 -37.34
C ILE A 21 22.97 3.61 -37.55
N THR A 22 22.39 2.45 -37.79
CA THR A 22 20.95 2.28 -37.91
C THR A 22 20.34 2.28 -36.51
N SER A 23 19.12 2.78 -36.38
CA SER A 23 18.39 2.76 -35.12
C SER A 23 18.07 1.31 -34.73
N HIS A 24 18.43 0.90 -33.52
CA HIS A 24 18.16 -0.45 -33.00
C HIS A 24 17.80 -0.41 -31.51
N VAL A 25 16.91 -1.32 -31.11
CA VAL A 25 16.53 -1.59 -29.71
C VAL A 25 16.94 -3.03 -29.39
N LEU A 26 17.78 -3.23 -28.38
CA LEU A 26 18.30 -4.55 -27.99
C LEU A 26 17.90 -4.88 -26.55
N CYS A 27 17.29 -6.05 -26.35
CA CYS A 27 16.93 -6.55 -25.03
C CYS A 27 18.18 -6.98 -24.24
N THR A 28 18.17 -6.72 -22.94
CA THR A 28 19.18 -7.18 -21.98
C THR A 28 18.50 -7.74 -20.73
N THR A 29 19.26 -8.35 -19.83
CA THR A 29 18.71 -8.91 -18.58
C THR A 29 18.20 -7.87 -17.58
N LYS A 30 18.60 -6.60 -17.71
CA LYS A 30 18.20 -5.50 -16.81
C LYS A 30 17.35 -4.43 -17.49
N GLY A 31 17.05 -4.57 -18.79
CA GLY A 31 16.38 -3.52 -19.54
C GLY A 31 16.71 -3.55 -21.03
N VAL A 32 16.72 -2.39 -21.70
CA VAL A 32 16.97 -2.28 -23.14
C VAL A 32 18.10 -1.31 -23.47
N ILE A 33 18.94 -1.67 -24.45
CA ILE A 33 19.93 -0.79 -25.04
C ILE A 33 19.35 -0.20 -26.31
N VAL A 34 19.34 1.12 -26.39
CA VAL A 34 18.89 1.83 -27.59
C VAL A 34 20.06 2.53 -28.24
N THR A 35 20.22 2.25 -29.54
CA THR A 35 21.28 2.81 -30.38
C THR A 35 20.64 3.63 -31.47
N SER A 36 21.10 4.85 -31.67
CA SER A 36 20.46 5.80 -32.57
C SER A 36 21.52 6.62 -33.32
N PRO A 37 21.34 6.93 -34.62
CA PRO A 37 22.26 7.81 -35.34
C PRO A 37 22.29 9.23 -34.77
N SER A 38 23.39 9.94 -35.02
CA SER A 38 23.68 11.27 -34.44
C SER A 38 22.75 12.40 -34.92
N ASN A 39 21.94 12.16 -35.96
CA ASN A 39 21.02 13.13 -36.56
C ASN A 39 19.59 13.08 -35.98
N ILE A 40 19.33 12.26 -34.96
CA ILE A 40 18.03 12.20 -34.28
C ILE A 40 17.93 13.37 -33.30
N GLN A 41 16.74 13.96 -33.15
CA GLN A 41 16.47 15.03 -32.19
C GLN A 41 15.86 14.51 -30.88
N LYS A 42 14.95 13.54 -30.99
CA LYS A 42 14.18 12.99 -29.88
C LYS A 42 13.98 11.49 -30.06
N THR A 43 14.16 10.74 -28.98
CA THR A 43 13.86 9.30 -28.93
C THR A 43 12.84 9.05 -27.83
N GLU A 44 11.82 8.28 -28.14
CA GLU A 44 10.79 7.83 -27.21
C GLU A 44 10.76 6.30 -27.23
N ILE A 45 10.86 5.68 -26.06
CA ILE A 45 10.81 4.22 -25.92
C ILE A 45 9.63 3.88 -25.04
N CYS A 46 8.73 3.04 -25.51
CA CYS A 46 7.58 2.57 -24.77
C CYS A 46 7.66 1.06 -24.59
N CYS A 47 7.75 0.56 -23.35
CA CYS A 47 7.70 -0.87 -23.06
C CYS A 47 6.45 -1.17 -22.23
N MET A 48 5.58 -2.08 -22.70
CA MET A 48 4.32 -2.45 -22.03
C MET A 48 3.49 -1.24 -21.52
N GLY A 49 3.41 -0.18 -22.33
CA GLY A 49 2.64 1.04 -22.03
C GLY A 49 3.35 2.08 -21.13
N SER A 50 4.54 1.79 -20.62
CA SER A 50 5.39 2.80 -19.96
C SER A 50 6.32 3.44 -20.99
N CYS A 51 6.24 4.76 -21.16
CA CYS A 51 7.00 5.50 -22.17
C CYS A 51 8.03 6.43 -21.54
N TRP A 52 9.22 6.49 -22.14
CA TRP A 52 10.32 7.35 -21.71
C TRP A 52 10.86 8.13 -22.89
N VAL A 53 10.92 9.44 -22.73
CA VAL A 53 11.45 10.36 -23.74
C VAL A 53 12.83 10.85 -23.33
N ARG A 54 13.80 10.77 -24.24
CA ARG A 54 15.17 11.27 -24.06
C ARG A 54 15.61 12.12 -25.25
N ALA A 55 16.48 13.08 -24.97
CA ALA A 55 17.18 13.86 -25.99
C ALA A 55 18.21 13.00 -26.75
N ALA A 56 18.57 13.44 -27.96
CA ALA A 56 19.49 12.78 -28.87
C ALA A 56 20.77 12.25 -28.21
N THR A 57 20.95 10.93 -28.21
CA THR A 57 22.19 10.27 -27.76
C THR A 57 22.48 9.05 -28.63
N ASN A 58 23.74 8.85 -29.01
CA ASN A 58 24.14 7.78 -29.94
C ASN A 58 23.83 6.38 -29.39
N ARG A 59 23.91 6.21 -28.07
CA ARG A 59 23.59 4.96 -27.38
C ARG A 59 23.28 5.25 -25.92
N PHE A 60 22.21 4.65 -25.40
CA PHE A 60 21.90 4.71 -23.97
C PHE A 60 21.27 3.41 -23.48
N PHE A 61 21.41 3.17 -22.19
CA PHE A 61 20.83 2.04 -21.49
C PHE A 61 19.59 2.49 -20.71
N PHE A 62 18.50 1.74 -20.85
CA PHE A 62 17.27 1.97 -20.12
C PHE A 62 17.01 0.78 -19.20
N GLU A 63 17.10 1.01 -17.88
CA GLU A 63 16.85 -0.01 -16.86
C GLU A 63 15.34 -0.19 -16.67
N LEU A 64 14.84 -1.41 -16.86
CA LEU A 64 13.41 -1.72 -16.74
C LEU A 64 13.10 -2.22 -15.32
N PRO A 65 11.93 -1.86 -14.78
CA PRO A 65 11.44 -2.44 -13.53
C PRO A 65 11.34 -3.97 -13.61
N MET A 66 11.57 -4.64 -12.47
CA MET A 66 11.59 -6.10 -12.37
C MET A 66 10.24 -6.70 -12.80
N GLU A 67 9.14 -6.00 -12.55
CA GLU A 67 7.78 -6.42 -12.90
C GLU A 67 7.56 -6.55 -14.41
N ILE A 68 8.28 -5.77 -15.22
CA ILE A 68 8.25 -5.85 -16.69
C ILE A 68 9.17 -6.98 -17.17
N LEU A 69 10.33 -7.14 -16.54
CA LEU A 69 11.35 -8.11 -16.94
C LEU A 69 10.95 -9.58 -16.69
N VAL A 70 10.07 -9.84 -15.73
CA VAL A 70 9.61 -11.21 -15.38
C VAL A 70 8.62 -11.80 -16.39
N ASN A 71 8.00 -10.98 -17.25
CA ASN A 71 7.07 -11.43 -18.29
C ASN A 71 7.64 -11.18 -19.69
N ASP A 72 7.07 -11.81 -20.72
CA ASP A 72 7.37 -11.44 -22.11
C ASP A 72 6.85 -10.01 -22.36
N TYR A 73 7.71 -9.14 -22.87
CA TYR A 73 7.38 -7.73 -23.08
C TYR A 73 7.76 -7.24 -24.48
N THR A 74 7.02 -6.27 -24.98
CA THR A 74 7.31 -5.58 -26.24
C THR A 74 7.69 -4.14 -25.95
N CYS A 75 8.75 -3.67 -26.60
CA CYS A 75 9.23 -2.30 -26.55
C CYS A 75 9.14 -1.67 -27.94
N THR A 76 8.47 -0.53 -28.06
CA THR A 76 8.44 0.30 -29.26
C THR A 76 9.37 1.49 -29.09
N GLY A 77 10.26 1.71 -30.05
CA GLY A 77 11.15 2.87 -30.11
C GLY A 77 10.73 3.80 -31.24
N HIS A 78 10.28 5.00 -30.91
CA HIS A 78 9.99 6.09 -31.85
C HIS A 78 11.17 7.07 -31.91
N PHE A 79 11.77 7.21 -33.08
CA PHE A 79 12.94 8.06 -33.33
C PHE A 79 12.55 9.21 -34.25
N TRP A 80 12.69 10.44 -33.78
CA TRP A 80 12.30 11.65 -34.50
C TRP A 80 13.53 12.35 -35.09
N TYR A 81 13.60 12.45 -36.42
CA TYR A 81 14.66 13.19 -37.13
C TYR A 81 14.30 14.67 -37.26
N ASN A 82 13.01 14.97 -37.45
CA ASN A 82 12.42 16.29 -37.42
C ASN A 82 10.94 16.17 -37.00
N SER A 83 10.15 17.26 -37.06
CA SER A 83 8.73 17.26 -36.65
C SER A 83 7.80 16.41 -37.52
N GLU A 84 8.22 16.00 -38.72
CA GLU A 84 7.39 15.27 -39.70
C GLU A 84 7.94 13.89 -40.08
N ASN A 85 9.20 13.60 -39.75
CA ASN A 85 9.93 12.40 -40.11
C ASN A 85 10.36 11.66 -38.85
N SER A 86 9.68 10.54 -38.60
CA SER A 86 9.96 9.62 -37.51
C SER A 86 9.96 8.19 -37.99
N THR A 87 10.80 7.36 -37.37
CA THR A 87 10.81 5.91 -37.58
C THR A 87 10.44 5.20 -36.30
N GLU A 88 9.61 4.16 -36.40
CA GLU A 88 9.18 3.33 -35.29
C GLU A 88 9.76 1.91 -35.42
N ILE A 89 10.28 1.36 -34.33
CA ILE A 89 10.83 0.00 -34.26
C ILE A 89 10.18 -0.74 -33.10
N GLU A 90 9.57 -1.89 -33.38
CA GLU A 90 9.06 -2.81 -32.36
C GLU A 90 10.10 -3.91 -32.09
N GLN A 91 10.48 -4.09 -30.82
CA GLN A 91 11.35 -5.15 -30.35
C GLN A 91 10.61 -6.00 -29.31
N ARG A 92 10.57 -7.32 -29.52
CA ARG A 92 10.03 -8.27 -28.55
C ARG A 92 11.16 -8.85 -27.69
N CYS A 93 10.97 -8.86 -26.38
CA CYS A 93 11.91 -9.36 -25.39
C CYS A 93 11.25 -10.49 -24.59
N SER A 94 12.00 -11.57 -24.37
CA SER A 94 11.54 -12.69 -23.56
C SER A 94 11.66 -12.37 -22.06
N ALA A 95 10.80 -13.01 -21.27
CA ALA A 95 10.90 -13.02 -19.81
C ALA A 95 12.32 -13.40 -19.33
N VAL A 96 12.76 -12.74 -18.27
CA VAL A 96 14.02 -12.98 -17.56
C VAL A 96 13.71 -13.78 -16.29
N ASP A 97 14.47 -14.84 -16.04
CA ASP A 97 14.32 -15.64 -14.82
C ASP A 97 14.47 -14.75 -13.56
N GLU A 98 13.48 -14.83 -12.67
CA GLU A 98 13.43 -14.07 -11.41
C GLU A 98 14.72 -14.20 -10.59
N CYS A 99 15.35 -15.38 -10.58
CA CYS A 99 16.58 -15.61 -9.82
C CYS A 99 17.83 -14.90 -10.40
N LEU A 100 17.81 -14.49 -11.67
CA LEU A 100 18.90 -13.68 -12.27
C LEU A 100 18.75 -12.19 -11.93
N LEU A 101 17.55 -11.74 -11.55
CA LEU A 101 17.26 -10.36 -11.17
C LEU A 101 17.64 -10.07 -9.69
N ILE A 102 17.74 -11.12 -8.86
CA ILE A 102 18.11 -11.01 -7.44
C ILE A 102 19.64 -11.09 -7.27
N GLU A 103 20.31 -9.92 -7.33
CA GLU A 103 21.77 -9.82 -7.12
C GLU A 103 22.18 -9.59 -5.65
N CYS A 104 21.23 -9.44 -4.73
CA CYS A 104 21.52 -9.14 -3.33
C CYS A 104 22.05 -10.38 -2.57
N THR A 105 22.94 -10.17 -1.61
CA THR A 105 23.38 -11.21 -0.65
C THR A 105 22.53 -11.24 0.63
N PHE A 106 21.89 -10.11 0.97
CA PHE A 106 20.97 -9.96 2.10
C PHE A 106 19.88 -8.93 1.76
N CYS A 107 18.71 -9.41 1.32
CA CYS A 107 17.52 -8.59 1.12
C CYS A 107 16.24 -9.42 1.27
N TRP A 108 15.09 -8.74 1.37
CA TRP A 108 13.79 -9.40 1.53
C TRP A 108 13.43 -10.31 0.35
N ASP A 109 13.80 -9.93 -0.86
CA ASP A 109 13.51 -10.69 -2.08
C ASP A 109 14.19 -12.07 -2.05
N LEU A 110 15.38 -12.16 -1.46
CA LEU A 110 16.10 -13.42 -1.28
C LEU A 110 15.53 -14.28 -0.14
N ILE A 111 15.02 -13.66 0.93
CA ILE A 111 14.42 -14.37 2.08
C ILE A 111 13.07 -14.98 1.70
N THR A 112 12.29 -14.27 0.89
CA THR A 112 10.98 -14.72 0.40
C THR A 112 11.10 -15.74 -0.73
N ASN A 113 12.21 -15.73 -1.48
CA ASN A 113 12.51 -16.68 -2.56
C ASN A 113 13.79 -17.50 -2.26
N PRO A 114 13.76 -18.40 -1.26
CA PRO A 114 14.92 -19.19 -0.85
C PRO A 114 15.37 -20.20 -1.92
N THR A 115 14.58 -20.44 -2.96
CA THR A 115 14.89 -21.30 -4.10
C THR A 115 16.02 -20.76 -4.97
N CYS A 116 16.19 -19.44 -5.06
CA CYS A 116 17.20 -18.82 -5.93
C CYS A 116 18.63 -19.00 -5.40
N ARG A 117 18.85 -18.90 -4.07
CA ARG A 117 20.13 -19.24 -3.42
C ARG A 117 19.88 -20.01 -2.11
N PRO A 118 19.71 -21.35 -2.17
CA PRO A 118 19.27 -22.12 -1.02
C PRO A 118 20.26 -22.13 0.15
N ARG A 119 21.57 -22.08 -0.13
CA ARG A 119 22.59 -22.08 0.93
C ARG A 119 22.60 -20.80 1.75
N THR A 120 22.56 -19.64 1.10
CA THR A 120 22.59 -18.34 1.78
C THR A 120 21.28 -18.06 2.51
N ALA A 121 20.13 -18.36 1.87
CA ALA A 121 18.83 -18.21 2.48
C ALA A 121 18.69 -19.07 3.76
N MET A 122 19.10 -20.34 3.72
CA MET A 122 19.06 -21.23 4.89
C MET A 122 19.95 -20.75 6.04
N ILE A 123 21.13 -20.19 5.74
CA ILE A 123 22.01 -19.62 6.76
C ILE A 123 21.36 -18.39 7.41
N ILE A 124 20.78 -17.48 6.61
CA ILE A 124 20.12 -16.26 7.11
C ILE A 124 18.90 -16.60 7.96
N ILE A 125 18.05 -17.51 7.49
CA ILE A 125 16.87 -17.99 8.22
C ILE A 125 17.29 -18.71 9.51
N GLY A 126 18.36 -19.51 9.46
CA GLY A 126 18.89 -20.18 10.65
C GLY A 126 19.39 -19.20 11.71
N LEU A 127 20.12 -18.16 11.30
CA LEU A 127 20.62 -17.11 12.20
C LEU A 127 19.48 -16.28 12.81
N SER A 128 18.46 -15.94 12.03
CA SER A 128 17.30 -15.18 12.54
C SER A 128 16.49 -15.99 13.56
N ILE A 129 16.24 -17.27 13.30
CA ILE A 129 15.57 -18.17 14.24
C ILE A 129 16.40 -18.32 15.53
N ALA A 130 17.71 -18.51 15.41
CA ALA A 130 18.60 -18.64 16.56
C ALA A 130 18.58 -17.36 17.44
N PHE A 131 18.56 -16.18 16.81
CA PHE A 131 18.46 -14.91 17.51
C PHE A 131 17.13 -14.77 18.29
N VAL A 132 16.00 -15.12 17.66
CA VAL A 132 14.68 -15.08 18.31
C VAL A 132 14.60 -16.05 19.50
N LEU A 133 15.10 -17.28 19.34
CA LEU A 133 15.12 -18.25 20.44
C LEU A 133 16.03 -17.80 21.59
N SER A 134 17.13 -17.12 21.30
CA SER A 134 18.01 -16.53 22.32
C SER A 134 17.31 -15.41 23.10
N LEU A 135 16.60 -14.52 22.41
CA LEU A 135 15.79 -13.46 23.03
C LEU A 135 14.70 -14.03 23.95
N LEU A 136 13.95 -15.04 23.48
CA LEU A 136 12.93 -15.71 24.28
C LEU A 136 13.53 -16.38 25.52
N GLY A 137 14.70 -17.01 25.37
CA GLY A 137 15.46 -17.58 26.49
C GLY A 137 15.88 -16.53 27.51
N PHE A 138 16.39 -15.39 27.05
CA PHE A 138 16.78 -14.27 27.92
C PHE A 138 15.59 -13.73 28.72
N VAL A 139 14.47 -13.46 28.05
CA VAL A 139 13.22 -13.00 28.69
C VAL A 139 12.74 -14.03 29.72
N TRP A 140 12.76 -15.32 29.39
CA TRP A 140 12.40 -16.38 30.32
C TRP A 140 13.28 -16.41 31.57
N THR A 141 14.60 -16.19 31.41
CA THR A 141 15.51 -16.13 32.57
C THR A 141 15.26 -14.92 33.46
N LEU A 142 14.90 -13.77 32.89
CA LEU A 142 14.52 -12.57 33.64
C LEU A 142 13.23 -12.80 34.44
N LEU A 143 12.18 -13.32 33.81
CA LEU A 143 10.92 -13.66 34.47
C LEU A 143 11.12 -14.67 35.62
N ARG A 144 11.99 -15.67 35.42
CA ARG A 144 12.34 -16.64 36.45
C ARG A 144 13.13 -16.03 37.61
N ARG A 145 13.88 -14.95 37.38
CA ARG A 145 14.62 -14.24 38.41
C ARG A 145 13.69 -13.35 39.24
N MET A 146 12.74 -12.68 38.60
CA MET A 146 11.69 -11.89 39.26
C MET A 146 10.81 -12.75 40.17
N THR A 147 10.40 -13.94 39.73
CA THR A 147 9.59 -14.86 40.54
C THR A 147 10.32 -15.41 41.78
N LYS A 148 11.65 -15.57 41.72
CA LYS A 148 12.47 -15.93 42.90
C LYS A 148 12.61 -14.76 43.88
N GLY A 149 12.76 -13.53 43.37
CA GLY A 149 12.76 -12.31 44.18
C GLY A 149 11.43 -12.13 44.93
N ALA A 150 10.31 -12.29 44.23
CA ALA A 150 8.97 -12.22 44.82
C ALA A 150 8.75 -13.28 45.91
N LYS A 151 9.24 -14.52 45.74
CA LYS A 151 9.17 -15.56 46.78
C LYS A 151 9.96 -15.21 48.04
N LEU A 152 11.12 -14.58 47.90
CA LEU A 152 11.93 -14.10 49.04
C LEU A 152 11.22 -12.99 49.81
N VAL A 153 10.61 -12.03 49.11
CA VAL A 153 9.82 -10.95 49.72
C VAL A 153 8.59 -11.51 50.44
N CYS A 154 7.85 -12.43 49.83
CA CYS A 154 6.71 -13.08 50.49
C CYS A 154 7.12 -13.92 51.72
N GLN A 155 8.29 -14.56 51.69
CA GLN A 155 8.82 -15.29 52.86
C GLN A 155 9.21 -14.34 53.99
N LEU A 156 9.80 -13.18 53.70
CA LEU A 156 10.10 -12.17 54.69
C LEU A 156 8.83 -11.56 55.31
N LEU A 157 7.81 -11.26 54.49
CA LEU A 157 6.52 -10.76 54.96
C LEU A 157 5.79 -11.80 55.84
N ALA A 158 5.82 -13.07 55.48
CA ALA A 158 5.22 -14.15 56.27
C ALA A 158 5.91 -14.33 57.65
N TRP A 159 7.24 -14.14 57.72
CA TRP A 159 7.97 -14.16 58.98
C TRP A 159 7.59 -12.99 59.90
N ILE A 160 7.40 -11.80 59.33
CA ILE A 160 7.00 -10.60 60.10
C ILE A 160 5.58 -10.77 60.68
N THR A 161 4.66 -11.39 59.94
CA THR A 161 3.28 -11.60 60.41
C THR A 161 3.12 -12.80 61.34
N ALA A 162 3.95 -13.85 61.21
CA ALA A 162 3.85 -15.06 62.04
C ALA A 162 4.67 -14.98 63.34
N GLY A 163 5.68 -14.11 63.42
CA GLY A 163 6.53 -13.92 64.61
C GLY A 163 5.74 -13.58 65.90
N PRO A 164 4.79 -12.63 65.88
CA PRO A 164 3.99 -12.30 67.08
C PRO A 164 3.04 -13.42 67.52
N ALA A 165 2.51 -14.21 66.57
CA ALA A 165 1.55 -15.28 66.85
C ALA A 165 2.18 -16.51 67.54
N LEU A 166 3.45 -16.81 67.25
CA LEU A 166 4.17 -17.93 67.88
C LEU A 166 4.61 -17.61 69.32
N VAL A 167 4.92 -16.34 69.62
CA VAL A 167 5.26 -15.90 70.99
C VAL A 167 4.04 -15.91 71.91
N PHE A 168 2.85 -15.56 71.40
CA PHE A 168 1.60 -15.62 72.15
C PHE A 168 1.17 -17.06 72.47
N ASN A 169 1.38 -18.00 71.53
CA ASN A 169 1.01 -19.41 71.73
C ASN A 169 2.00 -20.18 72.62
N TRP A 170 3.26 -19.74 72.70
CA TRP A 170 4.26 -20.30 73.61
C TRP A 170 3.98 -19.95 75.08
N PHE A 171 3.47 -18.74 75.36
CA PHE A 171 3.07 -18.35 76.73
C PHE A 171 1.81 -19.08 77.22
N ASN A 172 0.90 -19.44 76.32
CA ASN A 172 -0.39 -20.04 76.70
C ASN A 172 -0.31 -21.56 76.98
N ASN A 173 0.77 -22.24 76.57
CA ASN A 173 0.88 -23.70 76.66
C ASN A 173 1.70 -24.21 77.86
N ARG A 174 1.89 -23.39 78.90
CA ARG A 174 2.55 -23.76 80.17
C ARG A 174 1.58 -24.20 81.28
N ARG A 175 0.43 -24.77 80.95
CA ARG A 175 -0.45 -25.42 81.93
C ARG A 175 -0.97 -26.77 81.43
N GLN A 176 -0.50 -27.79 82.12
CA GLN A 176 -1.03 -29.15 82.32
C GLN A 176 -0.48 -30.35 81.52
N PRO A 177 -0.49 -31.55 82.15
CA PRO A 177 0.57 -32.56 81.99
C PRO A 177 0.09 -33.99 81.59
N VAL A 178 1.08 -34.83 81.24
CA VAL A 178 1.19 -36.31 81.43
C VAL A 178 0.34 -37.29 80.57
N ALA A 179 1.05 -38.39 80.21
CA ALA A 179 0.64 -39.70 79.68
C ALA A 179 0.34 -39.80 78.16
N SER A 180 0.77 -40.81 77.40
CA SER A 180 1.56 -42.04 77.66
C SER A 180 2.08 -42.64 76.32
N ARG A 181 3.29 -43.23 76.39
CA ARG A 181 3.76 -44.51 75.79
C ARG A 181 3.11 -45.05 74.49
N SER A 182 3.92 -45.24 73.44
CA SER A 182 4.15 -46.58 72.84
C SER A 182 5.33 -46.59 71.86
N GLN A 183 6.00 -47.73 71.84
CA GLN A 183 7.30 -48.05 71.27
C GLN A 183 7.19 -48.68 69.86
N SER A 184 8.36 -48.72 69.21
CA SER A 184 8.83 -49.77 68.30
C SER A 184 8.57 -49.57 66.80
N THR A 185 9.64 -49.28 66.06
CA THR A 185 10.40 -50.33 65.35
C THR A 185 11.71 -49.73 64.86
N ALA A 186 12.80 -50.09 65.53
CA ALA A 186 14.13 -49.97 64.98
C ALA A 186 14.38 -51.15 64.01
N ASN A 187 15.34 -50.95 63.12
CA ASN A 187 16.06 -51.96 62.33
C ASN A 187 15.52 -52.27 60.92
N LEU A 188 15.72 -51.34 59.98
CA LEU A 188 16.04 -51.68 58.59
C LEU A 188 16.71 -50.51 57.82
N ARG A 189 17.74 -49.86 58.40
CA ARG A 189 18.35 -48.65 57.81
C ARG A 189 19.85 -48.73 57.52
N THR A 190 20.45 -49.92 57.53
CA THR A 190 21.90 -50.08 57.33
C THR A 190 22.32 -50.76 56.01
N GLY A 191 21.38 -51.11 55.11
CA GLY A 191 21.71 -51.75 53.82
C GLY A 191 21.62 -50.89 52.55
N ILE A 192 20.96 -49.73 52.57
CA ILE A 192 20.57 -49.01 51.33
C ILE A 192 21.41 -47.74 51.05
N ARG A 193 22.37 -47.40 51.92
CA ARG A 193 23.18 -46.16 51.77
C ARG A 193 24.44 -46.31 50.90
N THR A 194 24.88 -47.53 50.57
CA THR A 194 26.14 -47.77 49.86
C THR A 194 26.00 -47.91 48.34
N VAL A 195 24.82 -48.21 47.81
CA VAL A 195 24.60 -48.37 46.35
C VAL A 195 24.22 -47.04 45.65
N LYS A 196 23.60 -46.09 46.35
CA LYS A 196 23.19 -44.79 45.76
C LYS A 196 24.34 -43.80 45.50
N ARG A 197 25.56 -44.06 45.98
CA ARG A 197 26.68 -43.10 45.86
C ARG A 197 27.51 -43.23 44.57
N LYS A 198 27.40 -44.32 43.80
CA LYS A 198 28.23 -44.53 42.59
C LYS A 198 27.58 -44.15 41.26
N VAL A 199 26.28 -43.80 41.22
CA VAL A 199 25.61 -43.40 39.96
C VAL A 199 25.51 -41.88 39.78
N THR A 200 25.60 -41.09 40.86
CA THR A 200 25.51 -39.61 40.82
C THR A 200 26.80 -38.88 40.45
N SER A 201 27.97 -39.52 40.47
CA SER A 201 29.24 -38.86 40.17
C SER A 201 29.55 -38.75 38.67
N VAL A 202 28.97 -39.62 37.83
CA VAL A 202 29.24 -39.61 36.37
C VAL A 202 28.29 -38.66 35.62
N GLN A 203 27.03 -38.50 36.08
CA GLN A 203 26.07 -37.56 35.48
C GLN A 203 26.36 -36.08 35.80
N THR A 204 27.08 -35.78 36.89
CA THR A 204 27.37 -34.39 37.30
C THR A 204 28.59 -33.79 36.58
N GLY A 205 29.51 -34.61 36.05
CA GLY A 205 30.67 -34.16 35.27
C GLY A 205 30.28 -33.63 33.88
N PHE A 206 29.45 -34.37 33.14
CA PHE A 206 29.00 -33.95 31.79
C PHE A 206 28.08 -32.71 31.82
N ARG A 207 27.33 -32.51 32.91
CA ARG A 207 26.45 -31.34 33.06
C ARG A 207 27.23 -30.04 33.32
N ARG A 208 28.34 -30.10 34.07
CA ARG A 208 29.19 -28.93 34.37
C ARG A 208 30.00 -28.44 33.18
N PHE A 209 30.49 -29.36 32.34
CA PHE A 209 31.21 -28.99 31.11
C PHE A 209 30.30 -28.32 30.08
N ARG A 210 29.03 -28.74 29.98
CA ARG A 210 28.04 -28.15 29.07
C ARG A 210 27.57 -26.76 29.53
N ASP A 211 27.45 -26.54 30.84
CA ASP A 211 27.02 -25.25 31.41
C ASP A 211 28.09 -24.14 31.36
N GLN A 212 29.39 -24.47 31.37
CA GLN A 212 30.45 -23.45 31.30
C GLN A 212 30.73 -22.97 29.86
N ARG A 213 30.59 -23.85 28.86
CA ARG A 213 30.85 -23.49 27.45
C ARG A 213 29.69 -22.69 26.82
N MET A 214 28.44 -22.99 27.20
CA MET A 214 27.25 -22.26 26.73
C MET A 214 27.17 -20.82 27.27
N ARG A 215 27.57 -20.57 28.53
CA ARG A 215 27.56 -19.22 29.10
C ARG A 215 28.49 -18.23 28.40
N ARG A 216 29.63 -18.69 27.86
CA ARG A 216 30.56 -17.80 27.13
C ARG A 216 30.02 -17.39 25.77
N PHE A 217 29.31 -18.29 25.08
CA PHE A 217 28.62 -17.97 23.83
C PHE A 217 27.41 -17.07 24.04
N ASP A 218 26.63 -17.30 25.11
CA ASP A 218 25.49 -16.44 25.45
C ASP A 218 25.93 -15.00 25.78
N TRP A 219 27.06 -14.83 26.45
CA TRP A 219 27.62 -13.49 26.73
C TRP A 219 28.12 -12.78 25.46
N LEU A 220 28.75 -13.51 24.54
CA LEU A 220 29.20 -12.93 23.26
C LEU A 220 28.00 -12.55 22.37
N LEU A 221 26.96 -13.38 22.31
CA LEU A 221 25.72 -13.06 21.60
C LEU A 221 24.95 -11.89 22.23
N ALA A 222 24.95 -11.78 23.56
CA ALA A 222 24.35 -10.64 24.25
C ALA A 222 25.10 -9.32 23.98
N ILE A 223 26.43 -9.36 23.89
CA ILE A 223 27.24 -8.18 23.52
C ILE A 223 26.97 -7.78 22.06
N VAL A 224 26.89 -8.75 21.14
CA VAL A 224 26.56 -8.48 19.72
C VAL A 224 25.13 -7.92 19.57
N ALA A 225 24.18 -8.46 20.33
CA ALA A 225 22.81 -7.93 20.39
C ALA A 225 22.77 -6.51 20.97
N LEU A 226 23.58 -6.21 21.99
CA LEU A 226 23.70 -4.88 22.57
C LEU A 226 24.33 -3.88 21.57
N THR A 227 25.33 -4.31 20.79
CA THR A 227 25.92 -3.46 19.74
C THR A 227 24.95 -3.20 18.58
N LEU A 228 24.05 -4.14 18.27
CA LEU A 228 22.98 -3.96 17.28
C LEU A 228 21.80 -3.11 17.80
N LEU A 229 21.62 -3.03 19.12
CA LEU A 229 20.64 -2.15 19.76
C LEU A 229 21.15 -0.72 19.93
N LEU A 230 22.47 -0.50 19.84
CA LEU A 230 23.12 0.82 19.94
C LEU A 230 23.35 1.48 18.58
N THR A 231 23.02 0.82 17.47
CA THR A 231 22.87 1.55 16.21
C THR A 231 21.56 2.31 16.28
N ASP A 232 21.63 3.54 16.78
CA ASP A 232 20.57 4.51 16.55
C ASP A 232 20.24 4.47 15.06
N LYS A 233 18.96 4.24 14.75
CA LYS A 233 18.45 4.49 13.42
C LYS A 233 18.79 5.94 13.10
N CYS A 234 19.82 6.15 12.30
CA CYS A 234 20.04 7.43 11.66
C CYS A 234 18.89 7.59 10.65
N ASP A 235 17.82 8.25 11.08
CA ASP A 235 16.88 8.83 10.13
C ASP A 235 17.70 9.76 9.24
N GLY A 236 17.74 9.44 7.95
CA GLY A 236 18.43 10.25 6.96
C GLY A 236 17.77 11.63 6.92
N SER A 237 18.39 12.62 7.55
CA SER A 237 17.99 14.03 7.42
C SER A 237 18.91 14.71 6.42
N GLU A 238 18.33 15.28 5.37
CA GLU A 238 19.08 16.13 4.46
C GLU A 238 19.16 17.53 5.07
N THR A 239 20.38 18.06 5.19
CA THR A 239 20.62 19.37 5.80
C THR A 239 21.13 20.33 4.74
N VAL A 240 20.34 21.33 4.39
CA VAL A 240 20.74 22.45 3.53
C VAL A 240 21.10 23.63 4.43
N SER A 241 22.14 24.39 4.12
CA SER A 241 22.51 25.57 4.94
C SER A 241 22.51 26.86 4.13
N ILE A 242 21.97 27.93 4.72
CA ILE A 242 22.05 29.30 4.19
C ILE A 242 23.02 30.10 5.06
N VAL A 243 23.92 30.83 4.41
CA VAL A 243 24.81 31.80 5.04
C VAL A 243 24.24 33.21 4.86
N THR A 244 24.12 33.96 5.95
CA THR A 244 23.64 35.34 5.94
C THR A 244 24.77 36.32 5.65
N LYS A 245 24.45 37.47 5.02
CA LYS A 245 25.44 38.51 4.72
C LYS A 245 25.68 39.41 5.95
N SER A 246 26.94 39.80 6.15
CA SER A 246 27.47 40.61 7.26
C SER A 246 26.66 41.86 7.61
N GLU A 247 26.18 42.58 6.59
CA GLU A 247 25.49 43.88 6.71
C GLU A 247 24.13 43.83 7.42
N SER A 248 23.69 42.65 7.84
CA SER A 248 22.36 42.41 8.40
C SER A 248 22.36 42.02 9.89
N CYS A 249 23.53 41.92 10.53
CA CYS A 249 23.65 41.64 11.96
C CYS A 249 24.13 42.87 12.75
N LEU A 250 23.32 43.34 13.70
CA LEU A 250 23.61 44.46 14.59
C LEU A 250 23.82 43.96 16.01
N ARG A 251 24.94 44.38 16.63
CA ARG A 251 25.23 44.08 18.03
C ARG A 251 24.44 45.04 18.93
N SER A 252 23.56 44.49 19.77
CA SER A 252 22.73 45.23 20.72
C SER A 252 23.18 44.95 22.16
N ALA A 253 22.72 45.75 23.12
CA ALA A 253 23.01 45.59 24.55
C ALA A 253 22.54 44.24 25.13
N HIS A 254 21.57 43.58 24.48
CA HIS A 254 21.00 42.31 24.91
C HIS A 254 21.42 41.09 24.06
N GLY A 255 22.32 41.26 23.08
CA GLY A 255 22.71 40.16 22.19
C GLY A 255 23.05 40.58 20.76
N LEU A 256 23.29 39.60 19.90
CA LEU A 256 23.45 39.81 18.45
C LEU A 256 22.06 39.73 17.79
N VAL A 257 21.63 40.79 17.09
CA VAL A 257 20.37 40.82 16.34
C VAL A 257 20.68 40.69 14.85
N CYS A 258 20.35 39.55 14.25
CA CYS A 258 20.56 39.28 12.84
C CYS A 258 19.24 39.31 12.06
N THR A 259 19.19 40.05 10.95
CA THR A 259 18.01 40.16 10.10
C THR A 259 18.21 39.37 8.81
N ILE A 260 17.55 38.22 8.67
CA ILE A 260 17.75 37.35 7.52
C ILE A 260 16.86 37.77 6.35
N ARG A 261 17.51 38.08 5.22
CA ARG A 261 16.91 38.31 3.90
C ARG A 261 17.51 37.36 2.89
N SER A 262 16.97 36.16 2.78
CA SER A 262 17.47 35.14 1.85
C SER A 262 16.34 34.29 1.31
N ALA A 263 16.57 33.70 0.15
CA ALA A 263 15.66 32.75 -0.46
C ALA A 263 16.46 31.51 -0.89
N THR A 264 15.93 30.33 -0.58
CA THR A 264 16.51 29.05 -0.96
C THR A 264 15.45 28.11 -1.47
N THR A 265 15.90 27.05 -2.15
CA THR A 265 15.08 25.87 -2.44
C THR A 265 15.44 24.75 -1.48
N LEU A 266 14.43 24.11 -0.90
CA LEU A 266 14.54 22.94 -0.03
C LEU A 266 13.79 21.78 -0.69
N THR A 267 14.42 20.62 -0.83
CA THR A 267 13.71 19.43 -1.33
C THR A 267 13.03 18.74 -0.15
N LEU A 268 11.72 18.55 -0.24
CA LEU A 268 10.99 17.66 0.65
C LEU A 268 11.26 16.23 0.25
N LEU A 269 11.68 15.48 1.25
CA LEU A 269 11.99 14.08 1.15
C LEU A 269 10.74 13.21 1.32
N PRO A 270 10.81 11.92 0.94
CA PRO A 270 9.69 10.98 1.09
C PRO A 270 9.11 10.92 2.52
N ALA A 271 7.84 10.53 2.61
CA ALA A 271 7.01 10.57 3.83
C ALA A 271 7.74 10.21 5.14
N GLY A 272 7.66 11.11 6.12
CA GLY A 272 8.21 10.95 7.46
C GLY A 272 9.67 11.39 7.60
N GLN A 273 10.35 11.76 6.50
CA GLN A 273 11.68 12.36 6.57
C GLN A 273 11.60 13.85 6.89
N THR A 274 12.66 14.35 7.54
CA THR A 274 12.77 15.75 7.94
C THR A 274 13.84 16.45 7.13
N SER A 275 13.46 17.54 6.47
CA SER A 275 14.38 18.39 5.72
C SER A 275 14.76 19.57 6.60
N ASN A 276 16.05 19.70 6.91
CA ASN A 276 16.57 20.70 7.84
C ASN A 276 17.26 21.83 7.10
N LEU A 277 16.81 23.06 7.35
CA LEU A 277 17.44 24.27 6.85
C LEU A 277 18.23 24.95 7.98
N LEU A 278 19.55 24.80 7.94
CA LEU A 278 20.47 25.38 8.90
C LEU A 278 20.75 26.85 8.56
N LEU A 279 20.44 27.74 9.49
CA LEU A 279 20.67 29.18 9.38
C LEU A 279 22.03 29.50 9.99
N LYS A 280 22.92 30.12 9.23
CA LYS A 280 24.26 30.50 9.67
C LYS A 280 24.51 32.00 9.60
N ASP A 281 25.32 32.50 10.51
CA ASP A 281 25.91 33.82 10.42
C ASP A 281 26.99 33.87 9.31
N GLU A 282 27.53 35.06 9.08
CA GLU A 282 28.61 35.32 8.11
C GLU A 282 29.90 34.50 8.39
N HIS A 283 30.14 34.11 9.65
CA HIS A 283 31.31 33.36 10.12
C HIS A 283 31.05 31.85 10.13
N GLY A 284 29.86 31.41 9.70
CA GLY A 284 29.46 30.00 9.66
C GLY A 284 28.89 29.46 10.97
N LEU A 285 28.66 30.31 11.98
CA LEU A 285 28.08 29.95 13.26
C LEU A 285 26.56 29.71 13.12
N ALA A 286 26.06 28.64 13.74
CA ALA A 286 24.64 28.28 13.66
C ALA A 286 23.77 29.27 14.47
N LEU A 287 22.83 29.93 13.79
CA LEU A 287 21.80 30.81 14.35
C LEU A 287 20.52 30.08 14.71
N GLY A 288 20.23 28.98 14.01
CA GLY A 288 19.03 28.18 14.21
C GLY A 288 18.80 27.17 13.08
N VAL A 289 17.78 26.34 13.24
CA VAL A 289 17.37 25.31 12.28
C VAL A 289 15.88 25.43 12.03
N LEU A 290 15.50 25.52 10.75
CA LEU A 290 14.13 25.34 10.30
C LEU A 290 13.97 23.89 9.82
N SER A 291 13.32 23.06 10.62
CA SER A 291 12.96 21.69 10.29
C SER A 291 11.60 21.67 9.62
N THR A 292 11.51 21.02 8.46
CA THR A 292 10.27 20.79 7.74
C THR A 292 10.00 19.29 7.68
N THR A 293 8.87 18.86 8.22
CA THR A 293 8.41 17.46 8.18
C THR A 293 7.31 17.34 7.14
N PHE A 294 7.49 16.40 6.20
CA PHE A 294 6.52 16.14 5.16
C PHE A 294 5.82 14.80 5.41
N HIS A 295 4.49 14.83 5.48
CA HIS A 295 3.69 13.62 5.73
C HIS A 295 3.47 12.82 4.47
N ALA A 296 2.71 13.37 3.52
CA ALA A 296 2.42 12.76 2.24
C ALA A 296 1.86 13.81 1.27
N ILE A 297 1.88 13.52 -0.02
CA ILE A 297 1.08 14.25 -0.99
C ILE A 297 -0.34 13.77 -0.82
N ARG A 298 -1.23 14.66 -0.38
CA ARG A 298 -2.66 14.36 -0.23
C ARG A 298 -3.42 14.92 -1.42
N MET A 299 -4.18 14.05 -2.07
CA MET A 299 -5.00 14.36 -3.22
C MET A 299 -6.46 14.12 -2.84
N GLU A 300 -7.28 15.16 -2.93
CA GLU A 300 -8.73 15.07 -2.70
C GLU A 300 -9.44 14.94 -4.04
N CYS A 301 -10.31 13.94 -4.17
CA CYS A 301 -11.08 13.72 -5.38
C CYS A 301 -12.16 14.82 -5.53
N LEU A 302 -12.11 15.56 -6.64
CA LEU A 302 -13.21 16.44 -7.04
C LEU A 302 -14.29 15.58 -7.71
N GLN A 303 -15.18 15.03 -6.89
CA GLN A 303 -16.15 14.03 -7.30
C GLN A 303 -17.16 14.55 -8.33
N LYS A 304 -17.44 13.72 -9.33
CA LYS A 304 -18.51 13.90 -10.30
C LYS A 304 -19.41 12.67 -10.29
N SER A 305 -20.70 12.88 -10.01
CA SER A 305 -21.73 11.84 -10.10
C SER A 305 -21.89 11.40 -11.56
N GLU A 306 -21.76 10.10 -11.82
CA GLU A 306 -21.90 9.50 -13.15
C GLU A 306 -23.23 8.75 -13.29
N ALA A 307 -23.66 8.03 -12.25
CA ALA A 307 -24.90 7.27 -12.28
C ALA A 307 -25.42 6.94 -10.89
N TRP A 308 -26.73 6.70 -10.81
CA TRP A 308 -27.40 6.13 -9.64
C TRP A 308 -27.94 4.75 -9.98
N LEU A 309 -27.82 3.82 -9.04
CA LEU A 309 -28.28 2.45 -9.25
C LEU A 309 -28.68 1.76 -7.94
N ARG A 310 -29.26 0.57 -8.06
CA ARG A 310 -29.64 -0.30 -6.95
C ARG A 310 -29.26 -1.73 -7.26
N SER A 311 -29.06 -2.54 -6.23
CA SER A 311 -28.94 -3.98 -6.40
C SER A 311 -30.30 -4.56 -6.77
N TYR A 312 -30.28 -5.49 -7.71
CA TYR A 312 -31.49 -6.13 -8.22
C TYR A 312 -31.22 -7.56 -8.67
N GLU A 313 -32.31 -8.32 -8.68
CA GLU A 313 -32.39 -9.67 -9.24
C GLU A 313 -33.33 -9.62 -10.45
N MET A 314 -32.91 -10.25 -11.55
CA MET A 314 -33.70 -10.36 -12.77
C MET A 314 -34.69 -11.51 -12.65
N LYS A 315 -35.94 -11.26 -13.06
CA LYS A 315 -37.00 -12.27 -13.07
C LYS A 315 -37.69 -12.27 -14.41
N VAL A 316 -38.13 -13.45 -14.83
CA VAL A 316 -38.93 -13.63 -16.06
C VAL A 316 -40.33 -14.05 -15.63
N SER A 317 -41.34 -13.33 -16.11
CA SER A 317 -42.74 -13.75 -16.00
C SER A 317 -43.28 -13.99 -17.40
N SER A 318 -44.01 -15.08 -17.57
CA SER A 318 -44.56 -15.49 -18.84
C SER A 318 -45.97 -16.03 -18.67
N ILE A 319 -46.78 -15.86 -19.71
CA ILE A 319 -48.15 -16.34 -19.74
C ILE A 319 -48.58 -16.63 -21.17
N LYS A 320 -49.14 -17.82 -21.37
CA LYS A 320 -49.69 -18.27 -22.64
C LYS A 320 -51.19 -17.96 -22.70
N ARG A 321 -51.65 -17.41 -23.82
CA ARG A 321 -53.07 -17.21 -24.13
C ARG A 321 -53.44 -17.89 -25.43
N CYS A 322 -54.53 -18.66 -25.41
CA CYS A 322 -55.09 -19.25 -26.62
C CYS A 322 -55.54 -18.16 -27.60
N PRO A 323 -55.69 -18.50 -28.89
CA PRO A 323 -56.22 -17.58 -29.88
C PRO A 323 -57.56 -16.98 -29.41
N THR A 324 -57.73 -15.68 -29.63
CA THR A 324 -58.90 -14.87 -29.22
C THR A 324 -59.10 -14.68 -27.72
N ALA A 325 -58.23 -15.24 -26.87
CA ALA A 325 -58.28 -15.07 -25.43
C ALA A 325 -57.46 -13.84 -24.98
N GLY A 326 -58.08 -12.96 -24.17
CA GLY A 326 -57.42 -11.74 -23.69
C GLY A 326 -57.00 -10.82 -24.84
N SER A 327 -55.75 -10.35 -24.79
CA SER A 327 -55.12 -9.53 -25.84
C SER A 327 -54.70 -10.33 -27.08
N CYS A 328 -54.70 -11.66 -27.04
CA CYS A 328 -54.22 -12.50 -28.13
C CYS A 328 -55.24 -12.55 -29.29
N ARG A 329 -55.22 -11.54 -30.16
CA ARG A 329 -56.13 -11.41 -31.31
C ARG A 329 -55.36 -11.06 -32.58
N GLY A 330 -55.67 -11.72 -33.69
CA GLY A 330 -54.98 -11.46 -34.97
C GLY A 330 -53.47 -11.68 -34.85
N ASN A 331 -52.69 -10.71 -35.34
CA ASN A 331 -51.22 -10.68 -35.34
C ASN A 331 -50.64 -9.90 -34.16
N TYR A 332 -51.33 -9.85 -33.01
CA TYR A 332 -50.93 -9.04 -31.85
C TYR A 332 -49.47 -9.22 -31.43
N CYS A 333 -48.90 -10.42 -31.48
CA CYS A 333 -47.48 -10.63 -31.14
C CYS A 333 -46.52 -9.77 -31.98
N SER A 334 -46.86 -9.50 -33.25
CA SER A 334 -46.05 -8.66 -34.14
C SER A 334 -46.13 -7.16 -33.80
N GLU A 335 -47.11 -6.75 -33.00
CA GLU A 335 -47.33 -5.35 -32.60
C GLU A 335 -46.74 -5.04 -31.21
N VAL A 336 -46.34 -6.07 -30.45
CA VAL A 336 -45.75 -5.94 -29.13
C VAL A 336 -44.35 -5.32 -29.24
N GLN A 337 -44.21 -4.10 -28.74
CA GLN A 337 -42.92 -3.43 -28.58
C GLN A 337 -42.26 -3.81 -27.25
N THR A 338 -40.94 -3.60 -27.16
CA THR A 338 -40.15 -3.97 -25.96
C THR A 338 -40.55 -3.20 -24.70
N ASP A 339 -41.07 -1.97 -24.85
CA ASP A 339 -41.57 -1.15 -23.74
C ASP A 339 -43.09 -1.27 -23.51
N SER A 340 -43.77 -2.15 -24.26
CA SER A 340 -45.21 -2.35 -24.11
C SER A 340 -45.55 -2.98 -22.75
N LEU A 341 -46.66 -2.56 -22.16
CA LEU A 341 -47.19 -3.14 -20.93
C LEU A 341 -48.24 -4.18 -21.28
N ILE A 342 -47.92 -5.45 -21.03
CA ILE A 342 -48.80 -6.57 -21.39
C ILE A 342 -49.91 -6.69 -20.33
N PRO A 343 -51.20 -6.58 -20.68
CA PRO A 343 -52.30 -6.61 -19.71
C PRO A 343 -52.32 -7.89 -18.86
N GLU A 344 -51.96 -9.02 -19.47
CA GLU A 344 -51.86 -10.32 -18.81
C GLU A 344 -50.75 -10.40 -17.75
N LEU A 345 -49.77 -9.50 -17.79
CA LEU A 345 -48.62 -9.42 -16.88
C LEU A 345 -48.69 -8.19 -15.97
N LYS A 346 -49.91 -7.75 -15.62
CA LYS A 346 -50.17 -6.52 -14.83
C LYS A 346 -49.34 -6.42 -13.54
N GLU A 347 -49.14 -7.54 -12.85
CA GLU A 347 -48.40 -7.58 -11.57
C GLU A 347 -46.93 -7.20 -11.71
N VAL A 348 -46.33 -7.41 -12.90
CA VAL A 348 -44.91 -7.15 -13.16
C VAL A 348 -44.66 -5.90 -14.02
N ASN A 349 -45.72 -5.32 -14.59
CA ASN A 349 -45.64 -4.09 -15.39
C ASN A 349 -45.14 -2.87 -14.61
N GLY A 350 -45.27 -2.88 -13.28
CA GLY A 350 -44.74 -1.81 -12.42
C GLY A 350 -43.22 -1.84 -12.22
N PHE A 351 -42.53 -2.90 -12.66
CA PHE A 351 -41.08 -3.02 -12.53
C PHE A 351 -40.35 -2.64 -13.83
N PRO A 352 -39.15 -2.05 -13.74
CA PRO A 352 -38.24 -1.87 -14.87
C PRO A 352 -38.01 -3.19 -15.62
N GLY A 353 -38.22 -3.20 -16.94
CA GLY A 353 -38.15 -4.43 -17.73
C GLY A 353 -38.56 -4.25 -19.17
N LYS A 354 -38.41 -5.33 -19.97
CA LYS A 354 -38.81 -5.37 -21.37
C LYS A 354 -39.75 -6.54 -21.64
N SER A 355 -40.74 -6.28 -22.50
CA SER A 355 -41.84 -7.18 -22.85
C SER A 355 -41.67 -7.73 -24.26
N PHE A 356 -42.11 -8.98 -24.46
CA PHE A 356 -41.98 -9.69 -25.72
C PHE A 356 -43.17 -10.61 -25.95
N CYS A 357 -43.35 -10.99 -27.22
CA CYS A 357 -44.37 -11.96 -27.63
C CYS A 357 -43.78 -12.89 -28.67
N VAL A 358 -44.05 -14.19 -28.52
CA VAL A 358 -43.73 -15.19 -29.53
C VAL A 358 -44.95 -16.05 -29.81
N ASP A 359 -45.12 -16.42 -31.07
CA ASP A 359 -46.15 -17.37 -31.46
C ASP A 359 -45.88 -18.75 -30.84
N SER A 360 -46.94 -19.40 -30.37
CA SER A 360 -46.88 -20.70 -29.71
C SER A 360 -47.92 -21.67 -30.28
N SER A 361 -47.65 -22.97 -30.15
CA SER A 361 -48.58 -24.02 -30.58
C SER A 361 -49.88 -24.04 -29.76
N SER A 362 -51.01 -24.23 -30.44
CA SER A 362 -52.38 -24.10 -29.89
C SER A 362 -53.27 -25.33 -30.17
N PHE A 363 -52.70 -26.49 -30.49
CA PHE A 363 -53.53 -27.66 -30.80
C PHE A 363 -54.17 -28.28 -29.54
N TRP A 364 -55.21 -29.10 -29.70
CA TRP A 364 -56.04 -29.65 -28.62
C TRP A 364 -55.29 -30.26 -27.42
N GLN A 365 -54.06 -30.77 -27.63
CA GLN A 365 -53.19 -31.28 -26.55
C GLN A 365 -52.66 -30.18 -25.61
N ASN A 366 -52.62 -28.92 -26.07
CA ASN A 366 -52.13 -27.75 -25.34
C ASN A 366 -53.26 -26.88 -24.76
N GLN A 367 -54.43 -27.48 -24.51
CA GLN A 367 -55.61 -26.87 -23.86
C GLN A 367 -56.27 -25.69 -24.61
N CYS A 368 -56.01 -25.53 -25.91
CA CYS A 368 -56.66 -24.54 -26.75
C CYS A 368 -57.59 -25.20 -27.78
N GLY A 369 -58.79 -24.64 -27.97
CA GLY A 369 -59.84 -25.20 -28.84
C GLY A 369 -59.89 -24.64 -30.27
N LEU A 370 -58.97 -23.74 -30.62
CA LEU A 370 -58.92 -23.07 -31.93
C LEU A 370 -57.61 -23.40 -32.67
N PRO A 371 -57.64 -23.58 -34.01
CA PRO A 371 -56.48 -23.97 -34.81
C PRO A 371 -55.49 -22.82 -35.16
N ALA A 372 -55.69 -21.62 -34.61
CA ALA A 372 -54.79 -20.47 -34.81
C ALA A 372 -53.58 -20.51 -33.84
N SER A 373 -52.54 -19.67 -34.04
CA SER A 373 -51.40 -19.60 -33.12
C SER A 373 -51.80 -18.99 -31.77
N ALA A 374 -51.30 -19.58 -30.67
CA ALA A 374 -51.42 -19.01 -29.34
C ALA A 374 -50.35 -17.95 -29.12
N CYS A 375 -50.60 -16.96 -28.26
CA CYS A 375 -49.63 -15.94 -27.90
C CYS A 375 -48.93 -16.33 -26.61
N LEU A 376 -47.60 -16.45 -26.64
CA LEU A 376 -46.78 -16.58 -25.44
C LEU A 376 -46.15 -15.24 -25.12
N TYR A 377 -46.73 -14.56 -24.14
CA TYR A 377 -46.23 -13.31 -23.62
C TYR A 377 -45.17 -13.57 -22.58
N TYR A 378 -44.09 -12.78 -22.60
CA TYR A 378 -43.15 -12.78 -21.50
C TYR A 378 -42.55 -11.39 -21.29
N ARG A 379 -42.20 -11.11 -20.03
CA ARG A 379 -41.51 -9.90 -19.61
C ARG A 379 -40.41 -10.30 -18.66
N TRP A 380 -39.19 -9.92 -18.98
CA TRP A 380 -38.12 -9.92 -17.99
C TRP A 380 -38.04 -8.55 -17.34
N TYR A 381 -37.83 -8.54 -16.02
CA TYR A 381 -37.88 -7.33 -15.21
C TYR A 381 -36.91 -7.43 -14.03
N ALA A 382 -36.38 -6.30 -13.60
CA ALA A 382 -35.56 -6.21 -12.40
C ALA A 382 -36.45 -6.06 -11.16
N ARG A 383 -36.08 -6.72 -10.09
CA ARG A 383 -36.64 -6.49 -8.76
C ARG A 383 -35.52 -6.09 -7.82
N THR A 384 -35.65 -4.90 -7.23
CA THR A 384 -34.66 -4.41 -6.27
C THR A 384 -34.51 -5.34 -5.07
N THR A 385 -33.26 -5.58 -4.67
CA THR A 385 -32.87 -6.33 -3.47
C THR A 385 -32.35 -5.42 -2.36
N SER A 386 -31.67 -4.32 -2.73
CA SER A 386 -31.22 -3.29 -1.78
C SER A 386 -32.37 -2.42 -1.28
N ARG A 387 -32.19 -1.71 -0.15
CA ARG A 387 -33.09 -0.61 0.28
C ARG A 387 -32.57 0.78 -0.13
N PRO A 388 -31.31 1.16 0.17
CA PRO A 388 -30.75 2.42 -0.27
C PRO A 388 -30.26 2.35 -1.74
N PRO A 389 -30.27 3.48 -2.46
CA PRO A 389 -29.55 3.61 -3.73
C PRO A 389 -28.04 3.73 -3.52
N PHE A 390 -27.29 3.45 -4.57
CA PHE A 390 -25.85 3.59 -4.65
C PHE A 390 -25.50 4.61 -5.72
N GLU A 391 -24.42 5.35 -5.47
CA GLU A 391 -23.89 6.33 -6.40
C GLU A 391 -22.60 5.82 -7.02
N VAL A 392 -22.48 5.97 -8.34
CA VAL A 392 -21.23 5.80 -9.06
C VAL A 392 -20.64 7.17 -9.28
N VAL A 393 -19.43 7.37 -8.77
CA VAL A 393 -18.69 8.63 -8.87
C VAL A 393 -17.38 8.43 -9.64
N SER A 394 -16.96 9.46 -10.35
CA SER A 394 -15.65 9.57 -10.97
C SER A 394 -14.89 10.77 -10.43
N CYS A 395 -13.57 10.77 -10.57
CA CYS A 395 -12.69 11.85 -10.15
C CYS A 395 -12.04 12.50 -11.38
N PRO A 396 -12.74 13.40 -12.10
CA PRO A 396 -12.18 14.08 -13.28
C PRO A 396 -10.95 14.92 -12.96
N ALA A 397 -10.84 15.40 -11.71
CA ALA A 397 -9.70 16.15 -11.22
C ALA A 397 -9.46 15.82 -9.73
N TRP A 398 -8.23 16.09 -9.29
CA TRP A 398 -7.79 15.88 -7.92
C TRP A 398 -7.15 17.16 -7.39
N ASP A 399 -7.62 17.67 -6.26
CA ASP A 399 -7.01 18.81 -5.57
C ASP A 399 -5.80 18.34 -4.78
N VAL A 400 -4.62 18.86 -5.11
CA VAL A 400 -3.34 18.39 -4.56
C VAL A 400 -2.87 19.30 -3.45
N THR A 401 -2.59 18.72 -2.28
CA THR A 401 -2.14 19.43 -1.08
C THR A 401 -0.93 18.75 -0.44
N PHE A 402 -0.09 19.55 0.21
CA PHE A 402 1.09 19.10 0.94
C PHE A 402 0.96 19.54 2.40
N PRO A 403 0.39 18.70 3.28
CA PRO A 403 0.46 18.92 4.72
C PRO A 403 1.93 18.83 5.18
N VAL A 404 2.43 19.90 5.77
CA VAL A 404 3.78 20.00 6.33
C VAL A 404 3.75 20.53 7.76
N ASP A 405 4.60 19.99 8.63
CA ASP A 405 4.87 20.63 9.91
C ASP A 405 6.20 21.36 9.83
N LEU A 406 6.20 22.57 10.38
CA LEU A 406 7.34 23.45 10.41
C LEU A 406 7.74 23.67 11.85
N ARG A 407 9.03 23.55 12.11
CA ARG A 407 9.62 23.80 13.42
C ARG A 407 10.87 24.65 13.25
N LEU A 408 10.87 25.85 13.85
CA LEU A 408 12.02 26.74 13.89
C LEU A 408 12.63 26.69 15.29
N GLU A 409 13.88 26.30 15.39
CA GLU A 409 14.64 26.28 16.65
C GLU A 409 15.83 27.25 16.57
N LEU A 410 16.00 28.10 17.57
CA LEU A 410 17.13 29.02 17.65
C LEU A 410 18.16 28.57 18.68
N THR A 411 19.42 28.97 18.48
CA THR A 411 20.55 28.63 19.35
C THR A 411 20.47 29.21 20.79
N GLY A 412 19.37 29.88 21.14
CA GLY A 412 19.03 30.36 22.49
C GLY A 412 17.91 29.57 23.19
N GLY A 413 17.45 28.46 22.63
CA GLY A 413 16.43 27.58 23.22
C GLY A 413 14.99 27.98 22.96
N LYS A 414 14.73 29.03 22.18
CA LYS A 414 13.39 29.37 21.69
C LYS A 414 13.05 28.50 20.49
N SER A 415 11.86 27.91 20.49
CA SER A 415 11.32 27.18 19.34
C SER A 415 9.88 27.59 19.03
N TRP A 416 9.54 27.56 17.75
CA TRP A 416 8.18 27.77 17.25
C TRP A 416 7.79 26.63 16.34
N ASN A 417 6.53 26.22 16.37
CA ASN A 417 5.97 25.20 15.51
C ASN A 417 4.67 25.66 14.87
N THR A 418 4.36 25.14 13.68
CA THR A 418 3.08 25.34 13.00
C THR A 418 2.85 24.22 12.00
N GLU A 419 1.58 23.95 11.69
CA GLU A 419 1.18 23.04 10.62
C GLU A 419 0.62 23.88 9.48
N LEU A 420 1.10 23.65 8.26
CA LEU A 420 0.62 24.32 7.05
C LEU A 420 0.17 23.30 6.02
N ILE A 421 -0.93 23.61 5.34
CA ILE A 421 -1.38 22.89 4.14
C ILE A 421 -0.96 23.73 2.95
N LEU A 422 0.06 23.29 2.22
CA LEU A 422 0.57 23.99 1.04
C LEU A 422 -0.15 23.51 -0.23
N ARG A 423 -0.30 24.40 -1.21
CA ARG A 423 -0.84 24.09 -2.55
C ARG A 423 0.19 24.47 -3.62
N PRO A 424 0.35 23.66 -4.69
CA PRO A 424 1.32 23.94 -5.76
C PRO A 424 1.21 25.37 -6.29
N GLY A 425 2.33 26.08 -6.36
CA GLY A 425 2.38 27.45 -6.90
C GLY A 425 1.78 28.55 -6.02
N MET A 426 1.21 28.21 -4.85
CA MET A 426 0.66 29.19 -3.91
C MET A 426 1.64 29.45 -2.76
N THR A 427 1.87 30.72 -2.43
CA THR A 427 2.72 31.12 -1.30
C THR A 427 1.91 31.17 0.00
N SER A 428 2.35 30.40 1.00
CA SER A 428 1.87 30.48 2.38
C SER A 428 2.86 31.27 3.24
N ASN A 429 2.37 32.07 4.18
CA ASN A 429 3.21 32.88 5.07
C ASN A 429 3.11 32.38 6.51
N TRP A 430 4.26 32.21 7.15
CA TRP A 430 4.41 31.99 8.58
C TRP A 430 5.30 33.09 9.17
N GLY A 431 4.67 34.14 9.69
CA GLY A 431 5.37 35.35 10.12
C GLY A 431 6.20 35.94 8.97
N ASN A 432 7.51 35.99 9.15
CA ASN A 432 8.49 36.53 8.19
C ASN A 432 9.05 35.46 7.23
N ILE A 433 8.48 34.26 7.22
CA ILE A 433 8.88 33.14 6.34
C ILE A 433 7.76 32.90 5.33
N SER A 434 8.03 33.10 4.05
CA SER A 434 7.17 32.76 2.93
C SER A 434 7.60 31.42 2.34
N ILE A 435 6.67 30.48 2.18
CA ILE A 435 6.94 29.13 1.69
C ILE A 435 6.04 28.88 0.49
N THR A 436 6.64 28.47 -0.62
CA THR A 436 5.92 28.19 -1.88
C THR A 436 6.37 26.83 -2.39
N PRO A 437 5.50 25.81 -2.44
CA PRO A 437 5.81 24.57 -3.13
C PRO A 437 5.89 24.84 -4.64
N LEU A 438 7.05 24.54 -5.20
CA LEU A 438 7.24 24.47 -6.64
C LEU A 438 6.47 23.25 -7.17
N SER A 439 6.16 23.27 -8.47
CA SER A 439 5.34 22.24 -9.13
C SER A 439 5.83 20.82 -8.81
N VAL A 440 4.89 19.89 -8.66
CA VAL A 440 5.17 18.47 -8.41
C VAL A 440 4.96 17.66 -9.68
N SER A 441 5.94 16.83 -10.03
CA SER A 441 5.78 15.77 -11.03
C SER A 441 5.15 14.54 -10.36
N LEU A 442 3.83 14.40 -10.46
CA LEU A 442 3.15 13.17 -10.07
C LEU A 442 3.39 12.11 -11.16
N PRO A 443 3.77 10.87 -10.82
CA PRO A 443 3.79 9.79 -11.79
C PRO A 443 2.37 9.55 -12.34
N PRO A 444 2.21 8.97 -13.54
CA PRO A 444 0.89 8.60 -14.04
C PRO A 444 0.26 7.57 -13.08
N MET A 445 -0.90 7.93 -12.50
CA MET A 445 -1.62 7.11 -11.53
C MET A 445 -2.95 6.65 -12.14
N PRO A 446 -2.97 5.56 -12.93
CA PRO A 446 -4.18 5.10 -13.61
C PRO A 446 -5.32 4.74 -12.64
N THR A 447 -5.01 4.38 -11.39
CA THR A 447 -6.00 4.16 -10.32
C THR A 447 -6.84 5.39 -10.00
N LEU A 448 -6.30 6.60 -10.18
CA LEU A 448 -7.03 7.85 -9.96
C LEU A 448 -8.02 8.17 -11.09
N SER A 449 -7.95 7.45 -12.20
CA SER A 449 -8.87 7.55 -13.34
C SER A 449 -10.03 6.55 -13.28
N GLN A 450 -10.03 5.66 -12.30
CA GLN A 450 -11.06 4.65 -12.12
C GLN A 450 -12.33 5.26 -11.49
N ARG A 451 -13.43 4.51 -11.57
CA ARG A 451 -14.71 4.89 -10.96
C ARG A 451 -14.82 4.28 -9.57
N PHE A 452 -15.63 4.91 -8.74
CA PHE A 452 -15.95 4.42 -7.42
C PHE A 452 -17.45 4.23 -7.31
N ILE A 453 -17.85 3.24 -6.52
CA ILE A 453 -19.24 3.06 -6.11
C ILE A 453 -19.33 3.30 -4.60
N THR A 454 -20.30 4.09 -4.17
CA THR A 454 -20.44 4.47 -2.76
C THR A 454 -21.89 4.44 -2.30
N ASN A 455 -22.08 4.17 -1.01
CA ASN A 455 -23.34 4.38 -0.29
C ASN A 455 -23.25 5.53 0.71
N GLY A 456 -22.23 6.40 0.57
CA GLY A 456 -21.93 7.51 1.48
C GLY A 456 -21.16 7.11 2.74
N ARG A 457 -21.09 5.81 3.08
CA ARG A 457 -20.33 5.29 4.23
C ARG A 457 -19.16 4.42 3.81
N ALA A 458 -19.38 3.54 2.85
CA ALA A 458 -18.40 2.64 2.26
C ALA A 458 -18.30 2.95 0.78
N THR A 459 -17.07 2.92 0.28
CA THR A 459 -16.74 3.18 -1.11
C THR A 459 -15.88 2.03 -1.62
N ALA A 460 -16.13 1.58 -2.85
CA ALA A 460 -15.33 0.58 -3.51
C ALA A 460 -14.91 1.04 -4.91
N LEU A 461 -13.73 0.59 -5.33
CA LEU A 461 -13.17 0.81 -6.65
C LEU A 461 -13.82 -0.12 -7.68
N ILE A 462 -14.21 0.42 -8.83
CA ILE A 462 -14.79 -0.34 -9.95
C ILE A 462 -14.15 0.05 -11.29
N GLN A 463 -13.97 -0.94 -12.17
CA GLN A 463 -13.46 -0.71 -13.54
C GLN A 463 -14.58 -0.30 -14.50
N HIS A 464 -15.74 -0.95 -14.39
CA HIS A 464 -16.91 -0.73 -15.22
C HIS A 464 -18.15 -0.56 -14.36
N ILE A 465 -19.14 0.17 -14.87
CA ILE A 465 -20.45 0.28 -14.21
C ILE A 465 -21.08 -1.14 -14.24
N PRO A 466 -21.41 -1.73 -13.09
CA PRO A 466 -21.76 -3.14 -13.00
C PRO A 466 -23.17 -3.47 -13.54
N THR A 467 -23.83 -2.53 -14.22
CA THR A 467 -25.22 -2.68 -14.58
C THR A 467 -25.59 -1.92 -15.86
N ASN A 468 -26.57 -2.49 -16.56
CA ASN A 468 -27.29 -1.88 -17.67
C ASN A 468 -28.58 -1.18 -17.20
N LEU A 469 -28.76 -1.02 -15.89
CA LEU A 469 -29.84 -0.28 -15.25
C LEU A 469 -29.44 1.20 -15.13
N HIS A 470 -30.18 2.07 -15.81
CA HIS A 470 -29.96 3.50 -15.79
C HIS A 470 -31.05 4.20 -14.98
N CYS A 471 -30.67 4.85 -13.88
CA CYS A 471 -31.52 5.76 -13.14
C CYS A 471 -31.03 7.19 -13.37
N VAL A 472 -31.96 8.12 -13.65
CA VAL A 472 -31.62 9.52 -13.98
C VAL A 472 -31.02 10.26 -12.78
N ASP A 473 -31.56 10.00 -11.59
CA ASP A 473 -31.16 10.65 -10.35
C ASP A 473 -31.38 9.71 -9.14
N GLU A 474 -30.99 10.20 -7.95
CA GLU A 474 -31.14 9.47 -6.70
C GLU A 474 -32.60 9.12 -6.40
N ASP A 475 -33.54 10.03 -6.67
CA ASP A 475 -34.96 9.83 -6.35
C ASP A 475 -35.60 8.76 -7.25
N ALA A 476 -35.22 8.71 -8.52
CA ALA A 476 -35.57 7.66 -9.47
C ALA A 476 -35.02 6.31 -9.01
N ALA A 477 -33.76 6.25 -8.58
CA ALA A 477 -33.18 5.04 -8.01
C ALA A 477 -33.94 4.61 -6.73
N ARG A 478 -34.24 5.55 -5.83
CA ARG A 478 -34.97 5.29 -4.57
C ARG A 478 -36.37 4.73 -4.83
N LYS A 479 -37.10 5.29 -5.80
CA LYS A 479 -38.41 4.79 -6.26
C LYS A 479 -38.32 3.57 -7.19
N PHE A 480 -37.10 3.18 -7.57
CA PHE A 480 -36.79 2.12 -8.54
C PHE A 480 -37.47 2.33 -9.90
N ASN A 481 -37.61 3.59 -10.31
CA ASN A 481 -38.11 4.01 -11.61
C ASN A 481 -36.95 4.22 -12.58
N CYS A 482 -36.30 3.12 -12.94
CA CYS A 482 -35.10 3.10 -13.79
C CYS A 482 -35.38 2.38 -15.10
N SER A 483 -34.55 2.58 -16.12
CA SER A 483 -34.67 1.90 -17.42
C SER A 483 -33.60 0.83 -17.56
N LEU A 484 -33.96 -0.33 -18.10
CA LEU A 484 -33.02 -1.41 -18.44
C LEU A 484 -32.71 -1.41 -19.93
N ASP A 485 -31.44 -1.62 -20.26
CA ASP A 485 -31.02 -1.88 -21.64
C ASP A 485 -31.53 -3.23 -22.14
N ILE A 486 -31.84 -3.31 -23.43
CA ILE A 486 -32.35 -4.52 -24.09
C ILE A 486 -31.37 -5.69 -24.00
N ASP A 487 -30.07 -5.41 -23.94
CA ASP A 487 -29.00 -6.40 -23.89
C ASP A 487 -28.79 -7.03 -22.50
N THR A 488 -29.57 -6.63 -21.49
CA THR A 488 -29.47 -7.14 -20.10
C THR A 488 -29.75 -8.65 -19.99
N CYS A 489 -30.65 -9.16 -20.84
CA CYS A 489 -31.00 -10.58 -20.89
C CYS A 489 -30.77 -11.12 -22.31
N LYS A 490 -30.14 -12.28 -22.42
CA LYS A 490 -29.84 -12.97 -23.68
C LYS A 490 -30.38 -14.41 -23.64
N ASP A 491 -30.40 -15.05 -24.81
CA ASP A 491 -30.75 -16.47 -24.97
C ASP A 491 -32.11 -16.88 -24.36
N CYS A 492 -33.14 -16.05 -24.56
CA CYS A 492 -34.50 -16.37 -24.14
C CYS A 492 -35.07 -17.53 -24.98
N LYS A 493 -35.31 -18.68 -24.33
CA LYS A 493 -35.88 -19.88 -24.96
C LYS A 493 -37.31 -20.10 -24.47
N PRO A 494 -38.31 -20.07 -25.37
CA PRO A 494 -39.68 -20.38 -25.01
C PRO A 494 -39.89 -21.89 -24.88
N ASN A 495 -40.57 -22.31 -23.81
CA ASN A 495 -41.16 -23.63 -23.67
C ASN A 495 -42.65 -23.57 -24.04
N HIS A 496 -42.97 -23.96 -25.27
CA HIS A 496 -44.31 -23.85 -25.83
C HIS A 496 -45.35 -24.77 -25.16
N GLU A 497 -44.91 -25.85 -24.52
CA GLU A 497 -45.79 -26.82 -23.86
C GLU A 497 -46.24 -26.29 -22.49
N GLU A 498 -45.28 -25.85 -21.67
CA GLU A 498 -45.54 -25.28 -20.34
C GLU A 498 -46.05 -23.83 -20.39
N GLY A 499 -45.84 -23.13 -21.52
CA GLY A 499 -46.14 -21.71 -21.63
C GLY A 499 -45.19 -20.85 -20.79
N SER A 500 -43.96 -21.32 -20.60
CA SER A 500 -42.91 -20.65 -19.82
C SER A 500 -41.79 -20.16 -20.73
N VAL A 501 -41.03 -19.15 -20.28
CA VAL A 501 -39.84 -18.66 -21.00
C VAL A 501 -38.68 -18.57 -20.03
N SER A 502 -37.53 -19.12 -20.41
CA SER A 502 -36.29 -19.05 -19.65
C SER A 502 -35.28 -18.19 -20.39
N CYS A 503 -34.75 -17.17 -19.72
CA CYS A 503 -33.73 -16.27 -20.26
C CYS A 503 -32.47 -16.34 -19.41
N HIS A 504 -31.31 -16.10 -20.02
CA HIS A 504 -30.06 -15.88 -19.29
C HIS A 504 -29.88 -14.38 -19.03
N CYS A 505 -30.00 -13.98 -17.76
CA CYS A 505 -29.95 -12.58 -17.35
C CYS A 505 -28.84 -12.37 -16.32
N GLN A 506 -28.33 -11.14 -16.23
CA GLN A 506 -27.32 -10.77 -15.25
C GLN A 506 -27.95 -10.03 -14.05
N ASP A 507 -27.77 -10.59 -12.86
CA ASP A 507 -28.11 -9.96 -11.58
C ASP A 507 -26.98 -9.03 -11.13
N VAL A 508 -27.32 -8.06 -10.28
CA VAL A 508 -26.35 -7.08 -9.76
C VAL A 508 -26.49 -6.97 -8.25
N ASP A 509 -25.41 -7.34 -7.55
CA ASP A 509 -25.25 -7.24 -6.11
C ASP A 509 -24.12 -6.24 -5.79
N VAL A 510 -24.50 -4.99 -5.53
CA VAL A 510 -23.57 -3.90 -5.20
C VAL A 510 -23.02 -4.05 -3.78
N GLU A 511 -23.83 -4.54 -2.85
CA GLU A 511 -23.38 -4.81 -1.49
C GLU A 511 -22.21 -5.79 -1.49
N GLY A 512 -22.27 -6.85 -2.31
CA GLY A 512 -21.15 -7.77 -2.52
C GLY A 512 -19.88 -7.09 -3.03
N ILE A 513 -19.99 -6.06 -3.87
CA ILE A 513 -18.84 -5.25 -4.34
C ILE A 513 -18.27 -4.41 -3.19
N LEU A 514 -19.13 -3.81 -2.36
CA LEU A 514 -18.73 -3.02 -1.19
C LEU A 514 -18.17 -3.87 -0.03
N GLU A 515 -18.46 -5.17 0.00
CA GLU A 515 -17.90 -6.13 0.95
C GLU A 515 -16.59 -6.75 0.47
N ASN A 516 -16.27 -6.66 -0.83
CA ASN A 516 -15.05 -7.22 -1.39
C ASN A 516 -13.80 -6.50 -0.86
N PRO A 517 -12.92 -7.18 -0.09
CA PRO A 517 -11.74 -6.55 0.50
C PRO A 517 -10.68 -6.11 -0.52
N MET A 518 -10.75 -6.61 -1.77
CA MET A 518 -9.84 -6.19 -2.84
C MET A 518 -10.31 -4.92 -3.56
N ALA A 519 -11.59 -4.55 -3.43
CA ALA A 519 -12.17 -3.38 -4.09
C ALA A 519 -12.57 -2.28 -3.11
N ARG A 520 -13.00 -2.64 -1.90
CA ARG A 520 -13.46 -1.73 -0.86
C ARG A 520 -12.30 -0.90 -0.31
N LEU A 521 -12.49 0.42 -0.25
CA LEU A 521 -11.55 1.34 0.39
C LEU A 521 -11.49 1.09 1.91
N PRO A 522 -10.30 1.22 2.54
CA PRO A 522 -9.04 1.69 1.97
C PRO A 522 -8.24 0.59 1.22
N ILE A 523 -7.59 0.97 0.13
CA ILE A 523 -6.72 0.08 -0.67
C ILE A 523 -5.38 0.76 -0.99
N THR A 524 -4.34 -0.04 -1.20
CA THR A 524 -3.07 0.45 -1.71
C THR A 524 -2.82 -0.15 -3.08
N VAL A 525 -2.75 0.69 -4.11
CA VAL A 525 -2.50 0.25 -5.49
C VAL A 525 -1.35 1.08 -6.06
N ALA A 526 -0.32 0.41 -6.59
CA ALA A 526 0.84 1.06 -7.20
C ALA A 526 1.48 2.16 -6.30
N LYS A 527 1.61 1.89 -4.99
CA LYS A 527 2.14 2.81 -3.96
C LYS A 527 1.28 4.07 -3.71
N VAL A 528 0.03 4.06 -4.16
CA VAL A 528 -0.98 5.08 -3.85
C VAL A 528 -1.95 4.49 -2.83
N TYR A 529 -2.07 5.14 -1.69
CA TYR A 529 -3.04 4.77 -0.66
C TYR A 529 -4.35 5.51 -0.91
N VAL A 530 -5.40 4.80 -1.30
CA VAL A 530 -6.72 5.39 -1.59
C VAL A 530 -7.68 5.03 -0.47
N TYR A 531 -8.36 6.02 0.10
CA TYR A 531 -9.25 5.86 1.23
C TYR A 531 -10.41 6.85 1.17
N ASN A 532 -11.42 6.67 2.01
CA ASN A 532 -12.55 7.59 2.13
C ASN A 532 -12.74 8.06 3.57
N GLU A 533 -13.08 9.35 3.74
CA GLU A 533 -13.53 9.92 5.00
C GLU A 533 -14.94 10.46 4.81
N GLY A 534 -15.93 9.73 5.32
CA GLY A 534 -17.32 9.98 4.97
C GLY A 534 -17.54 9.80 3.45
N PRO A 535 -18.15 10.78 2.76
CA PRO A 535 -18.34 10.73 1.32
C PRO A 535 -17.08 11.10 0.52
N ALA A 536 -16.14 11.84 1.12
CA ALA A 536 -14.94 12.32 0.43
C ALA A 536 -13.95 11.18 0.17
N ILE A 537 -13.32 11.20 -1.00
CA ILE A 537 -12.33 10.19 -1.43
C ILE A 537 -10.98 10.88 -1.52
N TYR A 538 -9.97 10.27 -0.90
CA TYR A 538 -8.62 10.77 -0.84
C TYR A 538 -7.64 9.75 -1.39
N ALA A 539 -6.54 10.25 -1.93
CA ALA A 539 -5.40 9.47 -2.32
C ALA A 539 -4.13 10.08 -1.73
N GLU A 540 -3.28 9.26 -1.13
CA GLU A 540 -2.01 9.67 -0.56
C GLU A 540 -0.84 9.00 -1.29
N HIS A 541 0.19 9.80 -1.57
CA HIS A 541 1.42 9.35 -2.21
C HIS A 541 2.65 9.87 -1.46
N SER A 542 3.58 8.98 -1.16
CA SER A 542 4.70 9.23 -0.24
C SER A 542 6.06 9.40 -0.91
N TYR A 543 6.18 9.20 -2.23
CA TYR A 543 7.48 9.00 -2.88
C TYR A 543 7.94 10.10 -3.85
N SER A 544 7.09 11.08 -4.18
CA SER A 544 7.49 12.14 -5.12
C SER A 544 8.19 13.27 -4.37
N PRO A 545 9.42 13.67 -4.77
CA PRO A 545 10.09 14.81 -4.18
C PRO A 545 9.34 16.10 -4.53
N VAL A 546 9.18 16.98 -3.55
CA VAL A 546 8.52 18.29 -3.72
C VAL A 546 9.54 19.37 -3.38
N GLN A 547 9.83 20.27 -4.31
CA GLN A 547 10.72 21.39 -4.01
C GLN A 547 9.94 22.53 -3.37
N LEU A 548 10.41 23.04 -2.24
CA LEU A 548 9.89 24.23 -1.58
C LEU A 548 10.81 25.40 -1.84
N HIS A 549 10.27 26.50 -2.34
CA HIS A 549 10.91 27.80 -2.29
C HIS A 549 10.61 28.45 -0.94
N VAL A 550 11.66 28.63 -0.13
CA VAL A 550 11.57 29.26 1.19
C VAL A 550 12.23 30.63 1.11
N GLN A 551 11.47 31.68 1.37
CA GLN A 551 11.91 33.07 1.37
C GLN A 551 11.73 33.67 2.77
N MET A 552 12.81 34.22 3.33
CA MET A 552 12.80 34.93 4.60
C MET A 552 12.80 36.44 4.34
N LYS A 553 11.79 37.13 4.85
CA LYS A 553 11.57 38.58 4.72
C LYS A 553 11.78 39.23 6.07
N ASP A 554 12.99 39.71 6.33
CA ASP A 554 13.33 40.40 7.58
C ASP A 554 13.13 39.54 8.82
N LEU A 555 13.53 38.26 8.76
CA LEU A 555 13.45 37.39 9.93
C LEU A 555 14.50 37.83 10.95
N GLN A 556 14.06 38.41 12.07
CA GLN A 556 14.94 38.85 13.15
C GLN A 556 15.25 37.69 14.10
N LEU A 557 16.53 37.34 14.20
CA LEU A 557 17.05 36.37 15.14
C LEU A 557 17.83 37.11 16.23
N ILE A 558 17.45 36.88 17.49
CA ILE A 558 18.15 37.45 18.65
C ILE A 558 18.90 36.32 19.33
N LEU A 559 20.23 36.37 19.27
CA LEU A 559 21.11 35.48 20.01
C LEU A 559 21.50 36.12 21.34
N GLU A 560 21.09 35.49 22.44
CA GLU A 560 21.58 35.83 23.78
C GLU A 560 22.93 35.16 24.02
N PHE A 561 23.95 35.94 24.42
CA PHE A 561 25.22 35.38 24.84
C PHE A 561 25.02 34.67 26.19
N ARG A 562 25.13 33.35 26.22
CA ARG A 562 25.33 32.60 27.47
C ARG A 562 26.82 32.28 27.60
N ASP A 563 27.45 32.88 28.60
CA ASP A 563 28.79 32.50 29.04
C ASP A 563 28.73 31.11 29.69
N SER A 564 28.78 30.05 28.89
CA SER A 564 29.08 28.72 29.41
C SER A 564 30.58 28.63 29.63
N LYS A 565 31.02 28.85 30.88
CA LYS A 565 32.35 28.41 31.31
C LYS A 565 32.36 26.88 31.29
N CYS A 566 32.97 26.30 30.25
CA CYS A 566 33.37 24.90 30.30
C CYS A 566 34.47 24.77 31.37
N TRP A 567 34.21 23.97 32.40
CA TRP A 567 35.19 23.58 33.41
C TRP A 567 35.83 22.26 33.02
#